data_AF-A0A0B8QP27-F1
#
_entry.id   AF-A0A0B8QP27-F1
#
_cell.length_a   1.000
_cell.length_b   1.000
_cell.length_c   1.000
_cell.angle_alpha   90.00
_cell.angle_beta   90.00
_cell.angle_gamma   90.00
#
_symmetry.space_group_name_H-M   'P 1'
#
loop_
_entity.id
_entity.type
_entity.pdbx_description
1 polymer ?
#
loop_
_entity_poly.entity_id
_entity_poly.type
_entity_poly.pdbx_seq_one_letter_code
_entity_poly.pdbx_strand_id
1 'polypeptide(L)'
;MFPILVGLALAYAYLGEYISGVMGHRGFDIFYLTEVIYLSDRGMWGMLVNIASTTLASFILFGSFLLHTGAGQTFLDMSSRISGSSVGGAAKIATIASAYLAQSVVALWRT
;
A
#
# COMPACT_ATOMS: atom_id res chain seq x y z
N MET A 1 -11.95 -1.87 -12.31
CA MET A 1 -12.67 -2.93 -11.57
C MET A 1 -13.24 -2.42 -10.25
N PHE A 2 -12.42 -1.94 -9.31
CA PHE A 2 -12.90 -1.42 -8.01
C PHE A 2 -13.98 -0.32 -8.10
N PRO A 3 -13.88 0.71 -8.96
CA PRO A 3 -14.92 1.74 -9.03
C PRO A 3 -16.27 1.20 -9.51
N ILE A 4 -16.25 0.18 -10.36
CA ILE A 4 -17.44 -0.48 -10.89
C ILE A 4 -18.11 -1.30 -9.79
N LEU A 5 -17.33 -2.03 -8.99
CA LEU A 5 -17.85 -2.79 -7.84
C LEU A 5 -18.46 -1.87 -6.79
N VAL A 6 -17.79 -0.75 -6.48
CA VAL A 6 -18.32 0.25 -5.54
C VAL A 6 -19.61 0.87 -6.07
N GLY A 7 -19.64 1.24 -7.35
CA GLY A 7 -20.84 1.77 -8.00
C GLY A 7 -22.03 0.79 -7.95
N LEU A 8 -21.79 -0.50 -8.19
CA LEU A 8 -22.81 -1.55 -8.07
C LEU A 8 -23.29 -1.74 -6.62
N ALA A 9 -22.38 -1.72 -5.65
CA ALA A 9 -22.73 -1.86 -4.24
C ALA A 9 -23.56 -0.66 -3.72
N LEU A 10 -23.21 0.56 -4.15
CA LEU A 10 -23.98 1.77 -3.82
C LEU A 10 -25.33 1.77 -4.52
N ALA A 11 -25.39 1.35 -5.79
CA ALA A 11 -26.64 1.20 -6.52
C ALA A 11 -27.56 0.18 -5.82
N TYR A 12 -27.01 -0.95 -5.35
CA TYR A 12 -27.77 -1.94 -4.58
C TYR A 12 -28.26 -1.40 -3.24
N ALA A 13 -27.41 -0.66 -2.50
CA ALA A 13 -27.79 -0.04 -1.23
C ALA A 13 -28.90 1.02 -1.38
N TYR A 14 -29.02 1.64 -2.56
CA TYR A 14 -30.07 2.61 -2.88
C TYR A 14 -31.33 1.94 -3.47
N LEU A 15 -31.18 0.99 -4.40
CA LEU A 15 -32.27 0.29 -5.09
C LEU A 15 -32.81 -0.93 -4.33
N GLY A 16 -32.26 -1.25 -3.15
CA GLY A 16 -32.68 -2.39 -2.32
C GLY A 16 -34.15 -2.34 -1.88
N GLU A 17 -34.76 -1.15 -1.86
CA GLU A 17 -36.20 -0.96 -1.55
C GLU A 17 -37.12 -1.47 -2.67
N TYR A 18 -36.67 -1.44 -3.93
CA TYR A 18 -37.44 -1.89 -5.09
C TYR A 18 -37.30 -3.39 -5.37
N ILE A 19 -36.38 -4.08 -4.68
CA ILE A 19 -36.18 -5.53 -4.83
C ILE A 19 -37.06 -6.26 -3.81
N SER A 20 -38.21 -6.78 -4.26
CA SER A 20 -39.07 -7.63 -3.43
C SER A 20 -38.50 -9.05 -3.31
N GLY A 21 -38.04 -9.45 -2.13
CA GLY A 21 -37.51 -10.79 -1.83
C GLY A 21 -36.63 -10.80 -0.58
N VAL A 22 -36.00 -11.95 -0.27
CA VAL A 22 -35.11 -12.12 0.92
C VAL A 22 -33.86 -11.21 0.85
N MET A 23 -33.51 -10.73 -0.35
CA MET A 23 -32.43 -9.76 -0.59
C MET A 23 -32.87 -8.29 -0.41
N GLY A 24 -34.18 -8.01 -0.34
CA GLY A 24 -34.71 -6.66 -0.19
C GLY A 24 -34.49 -6.13 1.22
N HIS A 25 -33.90 -4.94 1.34
CA HIS A 25 -33.75 -4.24 2.61
C HIS A 25 -34.50 -2.91 2.55
N ARG A 26 -34.86 -2.35 3.71
CA ARG A 26 -35.38 -0.97 3.79
C ARG A 26 -34.33 -0.09 3.11
N GLY A 27 -34.72 0.65 2.07
CA GLY A 27 -33.80 1.55 1.36
C GLY A 27 -33.08 2.41 2.40
N PHE A 28 -31.75 2.41 2.37
CA PHE A 28 -30.99 3.24 3.29
C PHE A 28 -31.04 4.67 2.78
N ASP A 29 -31.35 5.61 3.67
CA ASP A 29 -31.31 7.02 3.34
C ASP A 29 -29.90 7.41 2.88
N ILE A 30 -29.81 8.25 1.85
CA ILE A 30 -28.54 8.68 1.25
C ILE A 30 -27.67 9.41 2.28
N PHE A 31 -28.30 10.11 3.23
CA PHE A 31 -27.64 10.76 4.35
C PHE A 31 -26.97 9.74 5.28
N TYR A 32 -27.69 8.67 5.64
CA TYR A 32 -27.15 7.59 6.47
C TYR A 32 -26.02 6.83 5.75
N LEU A 33 -26.18 6.54 4.46
CA LEU A 33 -25.15 5.84 3.69
C LEU A 33 -23.85 6.67 3.60
N THR A 34 -23.99 7.98 3.38
CA THR A 34 -22.85 8.90 3.34
C THR A 34 -22.19 8.99 4.71
N GLU A 35 -22.97 9.05 5.79
CA GLU A 35 -22.47 9.05 7.16
C GLU A 35 -21.66 7.78 7.46
N VAL A 36 -22.16 6.61 7.11
CA VAL A 36 -21.44 5.34 7.32
C VAL A 36 -20.16 5.27 6.48
N ILE A 37 -20.18 5.73 5.23
CA ILE A 37 -18.98 5.66 4.37
C ILE A 37 -17.91 6.65 4.83
N TYR A 38 -18.30 7.85 5.27
CA TYR A 38 -17.35 8.90 5.65
C TYR A 38 -16.96 8.87 7.12
N LEU A 39 -17.92 8.76 8.03
CA LEU A 39 -17.71 8.93 9.47
C LEU A 39 -17.57 7.64 10.26
N SER A 40 -17.85 6.46 9.67
CA SER A 40 -17.66 5.20 10.39
C SER A 40 -16.18 4.88 10.63
N ASP A 41 -15.89 4.17 11.72
CA ASP A 41 -14.54 3.66 12.04
C ASP A 41 -13.96 2.76 10.95
N ARG A 42 -14.83 2.04 10.23
CA ARG A 42 -14.46 1.23 9.06
C ARG A 42 -14.80 1.93 7.73
N GLY A 43 -15.24 3.18 7.80
CA GLY A 43 -15.42 4.03 6.64
C GLY A 43 -14.08 4.41 6.01
N MET A 44 -14.16 5.21 4.95
CA MET A 44 -12.98 5.65 4.20
C MET A 44 -11.96 6.33 5.12
N TRP A 45 -12.39 7.30 5.92
CA TRP A 45 -11.47 8.05 6.78
C TRP A 45 -10.91 7.21 7.93
N GLY A 46 -11.74 6.41 8.60
CA GLY A 46 -11.31 5.59 9.73
C GLY A 46 -10.17 4.64 9.36
N MET A 47 -10.36 3.84 8.30
CA MET A 47 -9.34 2.88 7.86
C MET A 47 -8.09 3.59 7.29
N LEU A 48 -8.27 4.64 6.49
CA LEU A 48 -7.14 5.37 5.89
C LEU A 48 -6.28 6.07 6.95
N VAL A 49 -6.92 6.74 7.92
CA VAL A 49 -6.23 7.41 9.03
C VAL A 49 -5.56 6.39 9.95
N ASN A 50 -6.18 5.24 10.18
CA ASN A 50 -5.58 4.16 10.97
C ASN A 50 -4.26 3.68 10.36
N ILE A 51 -4.24 3.37 9.05
CA ILE A 51 -3.02 2.93 8.36
C ILE A 51 -2.00 4.07 8.30
N ALA A 52 -2.45 5.31 8.06
CA ALA A 52 -1.56 6.46 8.01
C ALA A 52 -0.86 6.71 9.36
N SER A 53 -1.59 6.63 10.48
CA SER A 53 -1.03 6.89 11.81
C SER A 53 -0.18 5.73 12.35
N THR A 54 -0.56 4.48 12.10
CA THR A 54 0.15 3.31 12.66
C THR A 54 1.38 2.94 11.82
N THR A 55 1.24 3.00 10.50
CA THR A 55 2.25 2.49 9.57
C THR A 55 3.04 3.65 8.97
N LEU A 56 2.36 4.56 8.26
CA LEU A 56 3.06 5.61 7.50
C LEU A 56 3.77 6.63 8.40
N ALA A 57 3.15 7.05 9.51
CA ALA A 57 3.72 8.05 10.40
C ALA A 57 5.08 7.62 10.96
N SER A 58 5.20 6.36 11.39
CA SER A 58 6.46 5.79 11.89
C SER A 58 7.56 5.83 10.82
N PHE A 59 7.24 5.45 9.57
CA PHE A 59 8.19 5.50 8.46
C PHE A 59 8.58 6.92 8.06
N ILE A 60 7.62 7.86 8.03
CA ILE A 60 7.87 9.25 7.67
C ILE A 60 8.71 9.94 8.75
N LEU A 61 8.39 9.73 10.03
CA LEU A 61 9.16 10.28 11.15
C LEU A 61 10.59 9.76 11.15
N PHE A 62 10.78 8.45 11.03
CA PHE A 62 12.11 7.86 10.96
C PHE A 62 12.87 8.29 9.70
N GLY A 63 12.20 8.34 8.55
CA GLY A 63 12.77 8.82 7.29
C GLY A 63 13.24 10.27 7.38
N SER A 64 12.41 11.16 7.94
CA SER A 64 12.75 12.57 8.15
C SER A 64 13.87 12.73 9.18
N PHE A 65 13.90 11.91 10.23
CA PHE A 65 14.96 11.92 11.23
C PHE A 65 16.31 11.52 10.61
N LEU A 66 16.35 10.47 9.79
CA LEU A 66 17.57 10.07 9.07
C LEU A 66 18.04 11.12 8.05
N LEU A 67 17.10 11.83 7.43
CA LEU A 67 17.41 12.90 6.48
C LEU A 67 18.03 14.11 7.18
N HIS A 68 17.49 14.52 8.34
CA HIS A 68 17.97 15.67 9.10
C HIS A 68 19.24 15.40 9.90
N THR A 69 19.42 14.19 10.44
CA THR A 69 20.66 13.81 11.15
C THR A 69 21.85 13.66 10.20
N GLY A 70 21.65 13.78 8.88
CA GLY A 70 22.69 13.55 7.89
C GLY A 70 23.13 12.08 7.84
N ALA A 71 22.45 11.18 8.56
CA ALA A 71 22.72 9.75 8.53
C ALA A 71 22.54 9.20 7.13
N GLY A 72 21.55 9.67 6.37
CA GLY A 72 21.37 9.31 4.96
C GLY A 72 22.61 9.63 4.10
N GLN A 73 23.14 10.86 4.20
CA GLN A 73 24.36 11.24 3.48
C GLN A 73 25.60 10.49 4.01
N THR A 74 25.69 10.29 5.32
CA THR A 74 26.80 9.56 5.95
C THR A 74 26.81 8.09 5.53
N PHE A 75 25.65 7.44 5.40
CA PHE A 75 25.53 6.08 4.87
C PHE A 75 25.85 6.03 3.38
N LEU A 76 25.44 7.04 2.59
CA LEU A 76 25.80 7.14 1.18
C LEU A 76 27.31 7.33 0.99
N ASP A 77 27.93 8.18 1.80
CA ASP A 77 29.37 8.45 1.79
C ASP A 77 30.17 7.25 2.33
N MET A 78 29.71 6.57 3.37
CA MET A 78 30.32 5.32 3.82
C MET A 78 30.17 4.22 2.78
N SER A 79 29.01 4.08 2.15
CA SER A 79 28.77 3.09 1.11
C SER A 79 29.60 3.36 -0.15
N SER A 80 29.76 4.63 -0.54
CA SER A 80 30.62 5.02 -1.66
C SER A 80 32.11 4.82 -1.36
N ARG A 81 32.53 5.00 -0.09
CA ARG A 81 33.89 4.72 0.37
C ARG A 81 34.18 3.22 0.50
N ILE A 82 33.22 2.43 1.00
CA ILE A 82 33.33 0.95 1.09
C ILE A 82 33.25 0.32 -0.30
N SER A 83 32.40 0.84 -1.19
CA SER A 83 32.34 0.43 -2.59
C SER A 83 33.51 0.94 -3.43
N GLY A 84 34.37 1.81 -2.86
CA GLY A 84 35.64 2.32 -3.35
C GLY A 84 35.80 2.45 -4.87
N SER A 85 35.81 3.68 -5.41
CA SER A 85 36.36 4.01 -6.75
C SER A 85 35.88 3.15 -7.95
N SER A 86 34.86 2.30 -7.83
CA SER A 86 34.41 1.47 -8.94
C SER A 86 33.16 2.07 -9.55
N VAL A 87 33.35 2.76 -10.67
CA VAL A 87 32.29 3.14 -11.60
C VAL A 87 31.57 1.83 -12.00
N GLY A 88 30.43 1.53 -11.38
CA GLY A 88 29.64 0.31 -11.62
C GLY A 88 29.56 -0.72 -10.47
N GLY A 89 30.00 -0.42 -9.24
CA GLY A 89 29.91 -1.34 -8.09
C GLY A 89 28.49 -1.87 -7.81
N ALA A 90 27.49 -0.97 -7.74
CA ALA A 90 26.08 -1.34 -7.57
C ALA A 90 25.54 -2.19 -8.75
N ALA A 91 25.99 -1.91 -9.97
CA ALA A 91 25.58 -2.67 -11.15
C ALA A 91 26.13 -4.11 -11.10
N LYS A 92 27.41 -4.30 -10.73
CA LYS A 92 28.01 -5.64 -10.59
C LYS A 92 27.31 -6.48 -9.53
N ILE A 93 27.00 -5.88 -8.37
CA ILE A 93 26.29 -6.56 -7.28
C ILE A 93 24.86 -6.92 -7.72
N ALA A 94 24.18 -6.02 -8.43
CA ALA A 94 22.84 -6.28 -8.97
C ALA A 94 22.83 -7.40 -10.02
N THR A 95 23.84 -7.48 -10.89
CA THR A 95 23.94 -8.57 -11.89
C THR A 95 24.18 -9.92 -11.22
N ILE A 96 25.07 -9.98 -10.21
CA ILE A 96 25.35 -11.23 -9.48
C ILE A 96 24.12 -11.69 -8.69
N ALA A 97 23.41 -10.78 -8.03
CA ALA A 97 22.17 -11.10 -7.30
C ALA A 97 21.05 -11.57 -8.24
N SER A 98 20.89 -10.93 -9.40
CA SER A 98 19.90 -11.31 -10.42
C SER A 98 20.18 -12.69 -10.99
N ALA A 99 21.45 -13.03 -11.22
CA ALA A 99 21.85 -14.36 -11.69
C ALA A 99 21.52 -15.46 -10.67
N TYR A 100 21.78 -15.22 -9.38
CA TYR A 100 21.44 -16.16 -8.32
C TYR A 100 19.93 -16.37 -8.17
N LEU A 101 19.15 -15.29 -8.25
CA LEU A 101 17.69 -15.36 -8.19
C LEU A 101 17.11 -16.10 -9.40
N ALA A 102 17.62 -15.84 -10.60
CA ALA A 102 17.19 -16.55 -11.80
C ALA A 102 17.45 -18.06 -11.67
N GLN A 103 18.60 -18.44 -11.11
CA GLN A 103 18.94 -19.84 -10.90
C GLN A 103 18.06 -20.52 -9.83
N SER A 104 17.71 -19.84 -8.75
CA SER A 104 16.82 -20.42 -7.72
C SER A 104 15.39 -20.59 -8.22
N VAL A 105 14.89 -19.65 -9.03
CA VAL A 105 13.57 -19.77 -9.68
C VAL A 105 13.54 -20.93 -10.68
N VAL A 106 14.61 -21.14 -11.46
CA VAL A 106 14.72 -22.28 -12.38
C VAL A 106 14.79 -23.62 -11.64
N ALA A 107 15.44 -23.68 -10.47
CA ALA A 107 15.51 -24.88 -9.66
C ALA A 107 14.14 -25.29 -9.08
N LEU A 108 13.29 -24.31 -8.74
CA LEU A 108 11.94 -24.54 -8.21
C LEU A 108 10.95 -25.09 -9.25
N TRP A 109 11.15 -24.82 -10.54
CA TRP A 109 10.33 -25.38 -11.63
C TRP A 109 10.73 -26.80 -12.04
N ARG A 110 11.79 -27.33 -11.45
CA ARG A 110 12.35 -28.65 -11.77
C ARG A 110 12.04 -29.69 -10.69
N THR A 111 11.38 -29.28 -9.60
CA THR A 111 10.82 -30.13 -8.52
C THR A 111 9.30 -30.08 -8.56
#